data_AF-A0A9J5XJK2-F1
#
_entry.id   AF-A0A9J5XJK2-F1
#
_cell.length_a   1.000
_cell.length_b   1.000
_cell.length_c   1.000
_cell.angle_alpha   90.00
_cell.angle_beta   90.00
_cell.angle_gamma   90.00
#
_symmetry.space_group_name_H-M   'P 1'
#
loop_
_entity.id
_entity.type
_entity.pdbx_description
1 polymer ?
#
loop_
_entity_poly.entity_id
_entity_poly.type
_entity_poly.pdbx_seq_one_letter_code
_entity_poly.pdbx_strand_id
1 'polypeptide(L)'
;MSHLLFKTIFIFLLLSFHLSFHQTEASIFHHFLVAIFNNLPNNDVPLTVHCQSRDDDLGYHNLTVGQSFNFTFRENIFWRTVFYCHFWWHPKETSFDVFNKGQRCIKHGPYYSHNCIWVAFSDVFTLNGTEASIFHRFLVAIFNNLPNNDIPLTLHCQSDDKDLGYHNLTVGQSFNFTFHEDIIWKTVFYCRFWWHPKEIEFDVFNNGQRCIKHGPIYSHDCIWEAGIRPKFLVSIFSSLPNNNVPLTVHCQSRDDDLGFHNITVGQSYNFTFYENFFWRTVFFCHFWWHPKEISFDVFNKGQKCIKKGPVYSHDCIWIAELDGFTLNGVKEHDW
;
A
#
# COMPACT_ATOMS: atom_id res chain seq x y z
N MET A 1 -22.79 69.77 -31.21
CA MET A 1 -21.95 68.90 -32.06
C MET A 1 -21.15 67.87 -31.24
N SER A 2 -20.61 68.22 -30.06
CA SER A 2 -19.81 67.31 -29.20
C SER A 2 -20.58 66.14 -28.57
N HIS A 3 -21.82 66.36 -28.10
CA HIS A 3 -22.63 65.31 -27.45
C HIS A 3 -23.06 64.17 -28.39
N LEU A 4 -23.28 64.50 -29.67
CA LEU A 4 -23.64 63.51 -30.68
C LEU A 4 -22.43 62.62 -30.97
N LEU A 5 -21.26 63.23 -31.20
CA LEU A 5 -19.98 62.55 -31.41
C LEU A 5 -19.63 61.57 -30.27
N PHE A 6 -19.83 61.96 -29.02
CA PHE A 6 -19.53 61.09 -27.87
C PHE A 6 -20.46 59.87 -27.80
N LYS A 7 -21.76 60.05 -28.09
CA LYS A 7 -22.72 58.93 -28.15
C LYS A 7 -22.39 57.97 -29.29
N THR A 8 -22.02 58.49 -30.47
CA THR A 8 -21.65 57.63 -31.60
C THR A 8 -20.39 56.83 -31.30
N ILE A 9 -19.36 57.45 -30.72
CA ILE A 9 -18.12 56.75 -30.32
C ILE A 9 -18.42 55.66 -29.28
N PHE A 10 -19.26 55.94 -28.28
CA PHE A 10 -19.62 54.95 -27.26
C PHE A 10 -20.39 53.76 -27.84
N ILE A 11 -21.32 54.00 -28.77
CA ILE A 11 -22.06 52.94 -29.47
C ILE A 11 -21.13 52.11 -30.36
N PHE A 12 -20.18 52.75 -31.08
CA PHE A 12 -19.16 52.06 -31.86
C PHE A 12 -18.23 51.22 -30.97
N LEU A 13 -17.86 51.72 -29.78
CA LEU A 13 -17.07 50.97 -28.81
C LEU A 13 -17.84 49.76 -28.29
N LEU A 14 -19.12 49.91 -27.94
CA LEU A 14 -19.97 48.79 -27.51
C LEU A 14 -20.19 47.75 -28.62
N LEU A 15 -20.44 48.19 -29.86
CA LEU A 15 -20.56 47.30 -31.03
C LEU A 15 -19.23 46.60 -31.33
N SER A 16 -18.11 47.30 -31.23
CA SER A 16 -16.78 46.70 -31.40
C SER A 16 -16.46 45.69 -30.30
N PHE A 17 -16.89 45.94 -29.05
CA PHE A 17 -16.74 45.00 -27.94
C PHE A 17 -17.61 43.76 -28.14
N HIS A 18 -18.86 43.90 -28.60
CA HIS A 18 -19.73 42.78 -28.95
C HIS A 18 -19.22 41.96 -30.15
N LEU A 19 -18.69 42.61 -31.19
CA LEU A 19 -18.10 41.95 -32.35
C LEU A 19 -16.76 41.25 -32.01
N SER A 20 -16.00 41.79 -31.05
CA SER A 20 -14.76 41.18 -30.53
C SER A 20 -15.04 39.94 -29.67
N PHE A 21 -16.15 39.95 -28.92
CA PHE A 21 -16.62 38.77 -28.19
C PHE A 21 -17.05 37.64 -29.14
N HIS A 22 -17.74 37.96 -30.24
CA HIS A 22 -18.19 36.94 -31.19
C HIS A 22 -17.05 36.29 -32.02
N GLN A 23 -15.94 37.00 -32.27
CA GLN A 23 -14.81 36.45 -33.06
C GLN A 23 -13.79 35.65 -32.23
N THR A 24 -13.88 35.68 -30.89
CA THR A 24 -12.92 34.98 -30.01
C THR A 24 -13.41 33.60 -29.54
N GLU A 25 -14.67 33.23 -29.78
CA GLU A 25 -15.21 31.94 -29.33
C GLU A 25 -14.75 30.73 -30.15
N ALA A 26 -14.33 30.93 -31.41
CA ALA A 26 -14.06 29.82 -32.32
C ALA A 26 -12.68 29.15 -32.13
N SER A 27 -11.74 29.73 -31.38
CA SER A 27 -10.32 29.28 -31.36
C SER A 27 -9.69 29.04 -29.98
N ILE A 28 -10.37 29.32 -28.87
CA ILE A 28 -9.72 29.26 -27.54
C ILE A 28 -10.04 27.94 -26.79
N PHE A 29 -11.11 27.25 -27.15
CA PHE A 29 -11.52 26.02 -26.48
C PHE A 29 -11.00 24.79 -27.19
N HIS A 30 -10.18 24.01 -26.48
CA HIS A 30 -9.76 22.71 -26.95
C HIS A 30 -10.99 21.78 -27.08
N HIS A 31 -11.11 21.17 -28.26
CA HIS A 31 -12.12 20.16 -28.54
C HIS A 31 -11.57 18.80 -28.16
N PHE A 32 -12.34 18.05 -27.38
CA PHE A 32 -11.96 16.73 -26.93
C PHE A 32 -12.90 15.68 -27.50
N LEU A 33 -12.31 14.55 -27.89
CA LEU A 33 -13.03 13.31 -28.20
C LEU A 33 -12.78 12.34 -27.05
N VAL A 34 -13.84 11.80 -26.45
CA VAL A 34 -13.76 10.65 -25.55
C VAL A 34 -14.41 9.48 -26.25
N ALA A 35 -13.70 8.37 -26.35
CA ALA A 35 -14.20 7.14 -26.95
C ALA A 35 -13.93 5.97 -26.01
N ILE A 36 -14.91 5.09 -25.85
CA ILE A 36 -14.87 3.92 -24.97
C ILE A 36 -15.15 2.70 -25.84
N PHE A 37 -14.18 1.81 -25.95
CA PHE A 37 -14.26 0.58 -26.74
C PHE A 37 -14.41 -0.64 -25.84
N ASN A 38 -15.31 -1.55 -26.20
CA ASN A 38 -15.41 -2.85 -25.56
C ASN A 38 -14.50 -3.86 -26.27
N ASN A 39 -13.44 -4.32 -25.60
CA ASN A 39 -12.55 -5.38 -26.07
C ASN A 39 -12.54 -6.59 -25.12
N LEU A 40 -13.70 -6.90 -24.52
CA LEU A 40 -13.88 -8.03 -23.62
C LEU A 40 -13.94 -9.36 -24.40
N PRO A 41 -13.50 -10.48 -23.80
CA PRO A 41 -13.37 -11.77 -24.49
C PRO A 41 -14.70 -12.50 -24.75
N ASN A 42 -15.82 -12.10 -24.11
CA ASN A 42 -17.13 -12.75 -24.25
C ASN A 42 -18.21 -11.76 -24.74
N ASN A 43 -19.10 -12.22 -25.62
CA ASN A 43 -20.22 -11.48 -26.18
C ASN A 43 -21.56 -11.74 -25.47
N ASP A 44 -21.62 -12.67 -24.51
CA ASP A 44 -22.87 -13.03 -23.80
C ASP A 44 -23.36 -11.90 -22.86
N VAL A 45 -22.45 -11.10 -22.32
CA VAL A 45 -22.74 -9.99 -21.41
C VAL A 45 -22.16 -8.70 -22.00
N PRO A 46 -23.00 -7.74 -22.45
CA PRO A 46 -22.51 -6.48 -22.97
C PRO A 46 -21.90 -5.62 -21.85
N LEU A 47 -20.94 -4.76 -22.22
CA LEU A 47 -20.43 -3.72 -21.34
C LEU A 47 -21.44 -2.57 -21.33
N THR A 48 -22.17 -2.40 -20.22
CA THR A 48 -23.03 -1.23 -20.04
C THR A 48 -22.18 -0.06 -19.56
N VAL A 49 -22.37 1.13 -20.13
CA VAL A 49 -21.60 2.33 -19.81
C VAL A 49 -22.57 3.47 -19.56
N HIS A 50 -22.40 4.19 -18.46
CA HIS A 50 -23.13 5.41 -18.17
C HIS A 50 -22.13 6.53 -17.93
N CYS A 51 -22.18 7.59 -18.71
CA CYS A 51 -21.24 8.70 -18.60
C CYS A 51 -21.97 10.00 -18.34
N GLN A 52 -21.42 10.84 -17.47
CA GLN A 52 -21.97 12.15 -17.17
C GLN A 52 -20.87 13.14 -16.76
N SER A 53 -21.15 14.42 -16.96
CA SER A 53 -20.44 15.54 -16.35
C SER A 53 -21.32 16.14 -15.23
N ARG A 54 -20.93 17.31 -14.73
CA ARG A 54 -21.78 18.10 -13.84
C ARG A 54 -23.03 18.63 -14.56
N ASP A 55 -22.89 18.97 -15.84
CA ASP A 55 -23.88 19.74 -16.59
C ASP A 55 -24.58 18.89 -17.67
N ASP A 56 -23.99 17.76 -18.06
CA ASP A 56 -24.46 16.90 -19.14
C ASP A 56 -24.56 15.44 -18.67
N ASP A 57 -25.72 14.83 -18.84
CA ASP A 57 -25.90 13.38 -18.70
C ASP A 57 -25.93 12.74 -20.09
N LEU A 58 -25.00 11.84 -20.36
CA LEU A 58 -24.89 11.16 -21.66
C LEU A 58 -25.66 9.83 -21.70
N GLY A 59 -26.26 9.42 -20.58
CA GLY A 59 -27.11 8.25 -20.48
C GLY A 59 -26.37 6.91 -20.56
N TYR A 60 -27.16 5.84 -20.64
CA TYR A 60 -26.70 4.45 -20.65
C TYR A 60 -26.48 3.92 -22.07
N HIS A 61 -25.38 3.19 -22.28
CA HIS A 61 -24.97 2.59 -23.55
C HIS A 61 -24.55 1.14 -23.34
N ASN A 62 -25.18 0.19 -24.04
CA ASN A 62 -24.80 -1.22 -23.99
C ASN A 62 -23.90 -1.55 -25.18
N LEU A 63 -22.64 -1.87 -24.92
CA LEU A 63 -21.62 -2.15 -25.93
C LEU A 63 -21.38 -3.66 -26.02
N THR A 64 -21.69 -4.27 -27.16
CA THR A 64 -21.23 -5.64 -27.46
C THR A 64 -19.74 -5.64 -27.81
N VAL A 65 -19.11 -6.82 -27.90
CA VAL A 65 -17.68 -6.92 -28.23
C VAL A 65 -17.37 -6.20 -29.54
N GLY A 66 -16.34 -5.36 -29.53
CA GLY A 66 -15.90 -4.55 -30.68
C GLY A 66 -16.68 -3.24 -30.88
N GLN A 67 -17.75 -2.98 -30.14
CA GLN A 67 -18.49 -1.72 -30.21
C GLN A 67 -17.83 -0.61 -29.39
N SER A 68 -18.21 0.63 -29.69
CA SER A 68 -17.76 1.80 -28.93
C SER A 68 -18.87 2.81 -28.70
N PHE A 69 -18.76 3.50 -27.56
CA PHE A 69 -19.49 4.72 -27.27
C PHE A 69 -18.51 5.89 -27.33
N ASN A 70 -18.86 6.97 -28.02
CA ASN A 70 -18.03 8.16 -28.09
C ASN A 70 -18.85 9.43 -28.00
N PHE A 71 -18.20 10.48 -27.51
CA PHE A 71 -18.77 11.82 -27.41
C PHE A 71 -17.67 12.86 -27.53
N THR A 72 -18.06 14.05 -27.94
CA THR A 72 -17.16 15.19 -28.08
C THR A 72 -17.67 16.37 -27.30
N PHE A 73 -16.75 17.16 -26.74
CA PHE A 73 -17.10 18.37 -26.01
C PHE A 73 -16.03 19.45 -26.18
N ARG A 74 -16.39 20.68 -25.82
CA ARG A 74 -15.47 21.80 -25.69
C ARG A 74 -15.18 22.03 -24.23
N GLU A 75 -13.91 22.09 -23.86
CA GLU A 75 -13.53 22.35 -22.47
C GLU A 75 -13.97 23.75 -22.03
N ASN A 76 -14.37 23.90 -20.77
CA ASN A 76 -14.80 25.20 -20.25
C ASN A 76 -13.62 26.16 -20.02
N ILE A 77 -13.91 27.46 -19.95
CA ILE A 77 -12.91 28.55 -19.73
C ILE A 77 -12.01 28.29 -18.52
N PHE A 78 -12.51 27.59 -17.51
CA PHE A 78 -11.79 27.35 -16.26
C PHE A 78 -10.98 26.05 -16.25
N TRP A 79 -10.99 25.25 -17.33
CA TRP A 79 -10.27 23.98 -17.44
C TRP A 79 -10.68 22.98 -16.34
N ARG A 80 -11.98 22.98 -15.97
CA ARG A 80 -12.56 22.18 -14.88
C ARG A 80 -13.59 21.15 -15.37
N THR A 81 -13.64 20.89 -16.68
CA THR A 81 -14.55 19.87 -17.20
C THR A 81 -14.12 18.50 -16.70
N VAL A 82 -15.07 17.76 -16.12
CA VAL A 82 -14.88 16.38 -15.68
C VAL A 82 -16.00 15.54 -16.26
N PHE A 83 -15.64 14.43 -16.89
CA PHE A 83 -16.57 13.37 -17.26
C PHE A 83 -16.22 12.12 -16.48
N TYR A 84 -17.22 11.59 -15.79
CA TYR A 84 -17.15 10.37 -15.01
C TYR A 84 -18.04 9.32 -15.67
N CYS A 85 -17.54 8.10 -15.77
CA CYS A 85 -18.30 6.99 -16.30
C CYS A 85 -18.36 5.84 -15.30
N HIS A 86 -19.51 5.17 -15.28
CA HIS A 86 -19.73 3.89 -14.62
C HIS A 86 -19.87 2.81 -15.70
N PHE A 87 -19.18 1.70 -15.50
CA PHE A 87 -19.07 0.56 -16.38
C PHE A 87 -19.62 -0.67 -15.66
N TRP A 88 -20.49 -1.44 -16.33
CA TRP A 88 -20.99 -2.72 -15.83
C TRP A 88 -20.73 -3.84 -16.83
N TRP A 89 -20.10 -4.90 -16.37
CA TRP A 89 -19.87 -6.16 -17.07
C TRP A 89 -20.06 -7.30 -16.06
N HIS A 90 -21.32 -7.64 -15.78
CA HIS A 90 -21.72 -8.48 -14.64
C HIS A 90 -20.89 -9.77 -14.52
N PRO A 91 -20.38 -10.10 -13.31
CA PRO A 91 -20.60 -9.43 -12.02
C PRO A 91 -19.67 -8.24 -11.74
N LYS A 92 -18.79 -7.87 -12.68
CA LYS A 92 -17.88 -6.73 -12.51
C LYS A 92 -18.62 -5.42 -12.80
N GLU A 93 -18.41 -4.41 -11.98
CA GLU A 93 -18.71 -3.01 -12.34
C GLU A 93 -17.47 -2.18 -11.95
N THR A 94 -17.34 -0.95 -12.42
CA THR A 94 -16.28 -0.02 -11.99
C THR A 94 -16.63 1.37 -12.46
N SER A 95 -16.05 2.39 -11.84
CA SER A 95 -16.40 3.76 -12.20
C SER A 95 -15.27 4.73 -11.90
N PHE A 96 -14.98 5.61 -12.85
CA PHE A 96 -13.85 6.54 -12.78
C PHE A 96 -14.02 7.71 -13.75
N ASP A 97 -13.18 8.74 -13.55
CA ASP A 97 -13.09 9.88 -14.46
C ASP A 97 -12.44 9.44 -15.78
N VAL A 98 -13.22 9.42 -16.85
CA VAL A 98 -12.70 9.22 -18.22
C VAL A 98 -12.06 10.49 -18.78
N PHE A 99 -12.35 11.64 -18.16
CA PHE A 99 -11.70 12.92 -18.43
C PHE A 99 -11.74 13.81 -17.18
N ASN A 100 -10.60 14.33 -16.74
CA ASN A 100 -10.50 15.38 -15.72
C ASN A 100 -9.35 16.37 -15.94
N LYS A 101 -8.63 16.27 -17.07
CA LYS A 101 -7.47 17.11 -17.36
C LYS A 101 -7.27 17.32 -18.87
N GLY A 102 -7.55 18.52 -19.38
CA GLY A 102 -7.42 18.83 -20.81
C GLY A 102 -6.05 18.56 -21.45
N GLN A 103 -4.95 18.64 -20.71
CA GLN A 103 -3.64 18.35 -21.31
C GLN A 103 -3.38 16.85 -21.51
N ARG A 104 -4.07 15.97 -20.79
CA ARG A 104 -3.68 14.55 -20.68
C ARG A 104 -4.84 13.56 -20.58
N CYS A 105 -6.06 14.00 -20.85
CA CYS A 105 -7.32 13.35 -20.49
C CYS A 105 -7.52 13.20 -18.97
N ILE A 106 -6.57 12.60 -18.26
CA ILE A 106 -6.56 12.42 -16.80
C ILE A 106 -5.25 12.94 -16.17
N LYS A 107 -5.26 13.25 -14.87
CA LYS A 107 -4.10 13.81 -14.11
C LYS A 107 -2.76 13.10 -14.35
N HIS A 108 -2.78 11.78 -14.57
CA HIS A 108 -1.60 10.93 -14.81
C HIS A 108 -1.61 10.25 -16.19
N GLY A 109 -2.32 10.83 -17.16
CA GLY A 109 -2.45 10.31 -18.52
C GLY A 109 -1.31 10.77 -19.46
N PRO A 110 -1.34 10.32 -20.72
CA PRO A 110 -0.36 10.70 -21.74
C PRO A 110 -0.44 12.19 -22.08
N TYR A 111 0.70 12.83 -22.36
CA TYR A 111 0.77 14.26 -22.67
C TYR A 111 0.16 14.62 -24.04
N TYR A 112 -0.50 15.78 -24.09
CA TYR A 112 -1.04 16.43 -25.30
C TYR A 112 -2.04 15.57 -26.08
N SER A 113 -2.97 14.91 -25.38
CA SER A 113 -4.02 14.16 -26.04
C SER A 113 -5.35 14.89 -26.04
N HIS A 114 -5.80 15.30 -27.23
CA HIS A 114 -7.18 15.77 -27.48
C HIS A 114 -8.16 14.60 -27.72
N ASN A 115 -7.61 13.40 -27.90
CA ASN A 115 -8.38 12.16 -28.04
C ASN A 115 -8.14 11.30 -26.80
N CYS A 116 -9.20 10.94 -26.09
CA CYS A 116 -9.18 10.12 -24.89
C CYS A 116 -9.84 8.79 -25.22
N ILE A 117 -9.05 7.87 -25.76
CA ILE A 117 -9.50 6.56 -26.22
C ILE A 117 -9.28 5.55 -25.10
N TRP A 118 -10.38 5.18 -24.47
CA TRP A 118 -10.47 4.14 -23.46
C TRP A 118 -10.81 2.80 -24.10
N VAL A 119 -10.10 1.74 -23.71
CA VAL A 119 -10.40 0.37 -24.14
C VAL A 119 -10.53 -0.51 -22.91
N ALA A 120 -11.68 -1.19 -22.80
CA ALA A 120 -11.98 -2.11 -21.70
C ALA A 120 -11.52 -3.54 -22.04
N PHE A 121 -10.67 -4.11 -21.19
CA PHE A 121 -10.29 -5.52 -21.17
C PHE A 121 -10.86 -6.20 -19.93
N SER A 122 -10.69 -7.52 -19.79
CA SER A 122 -11.24 -8.30 -18.68
C SER A 122 -10.67 -7.95 -17.30
N ASP A 123 -9.48 -7.34 -17.27
CA ASP A 123 -8.65 -7.07 -16.11
C ASP A 123 -8.08 -5.64 -16.07
N VAL A 124 -8.15 -4.88 -17.16
CA VAL A 124 -7.55 -3.54 -17.25
C VAL A 124 -8.32 -2.62 -18.20
N PHE A 125 -8.18 -1.31 -18.00
CA PHE A 125 -8.51 -0.30 -18.99
C PHE A 125 -7.24 0.36 -19.51
N THR A 126 -7.15 0.55 -20.83
CA THR A 126 -6.08 1.35 -21.42
C THR A 126 -6.60 2.71 -21.86
N LEU A 127 -5.76 3.73 -21.76
CA LEU A 127 -5.97 5.07 -22.28
C LEU A 127 -4.92 5.34 -23.36
N ASN A 128 -5.36 5.55 -24.59
CA ASN A 128 -4.52 5.80 -25.77
C ASN A 128 -3.38 4.78 -25.92
N GLY A 129 -3.69 3.50 -25.68
CA GLY A 129 -2.72 2.40 -25.81
C GLY A 129 -1.75 2.23 -24.64
N THR A 130 -1.88 3.03 -23.58
CA THR A 130 -1.13 2.85 -22.32
C THR A 130 -2.07 2.39 -21.21
N GLU A 131 -1.63 1.50 -20.32
CA GLU A 131 -2.43 1.12 -19.14
C GLU A 131 -2.82 2.38 -18.36
N ALA A 132 -4.11 2.53 -18.07
CA ALA A 132 -4.59 3.73 -17.40
C ALA A 132 -4.14 3.72 -15.94
N SER A 133 -3.36 4.74 -15.55
CA SER A 133 -2.80 4.94 -14.21
C SER A 133 -3.83 5.22 -13.11
N ILE A 134 -5.11 5.01 -13.38
CA ILE A 134 -6.22 5.07 -12.43
C ILE A 134 -6.27 3.84 -11.51
N PHE A 135 -5.71 2.71 -11.94
CA PHE A 135 -5.62 1.48 -11.14
C PHE A 135 -4.20 1.35 -10.57
N HIS A 136 -4.07 1.30 -9.24
CA HIS A 136 -2.79 1.00 -8.62
C HIS A 136 -2.39 -0.43 -9.00
N ARG A 137 -1.19 -0.58 -9.54
CA ARG A 137 -0.58 -1.89 -9.80
C ARG A 137 0.14 -2.33 -8.53
N PHE A 138 -0.22 -3.50 -8.03
CA PHE A 138 0.40 -4.11 -6.87
C PHE A 138 1.35 -5.21 -7.32
N LEU A 139 2.48 -5.33 -6.63
CA LEU A 139 3.41 -6.45 -6.76
C LEU A 139 3.33 -7.30 -5.50
N VAL A 140 3.18 -8.61 -5.66
CA VAL A 140 3.52 -9.58 -4.61
C VAL A 140 4.78 -10.31 -5.04
N ALA A 141 5.78 -10.35 -4.17
CA ALA A 141 7.01 -11.09 -4.36
C ALA A 141 7.26 -11.99 -3.15
N ILE A 142 7.54 -13.27 -3.40
CA ILE A 142 7.85 -14.27 -2.38
C ILE A 142 9.24 -14.81 -2.65
N PHE A 143 10.15 -14.65 -1.71
CA PHE A 143 11.54 -15.10 -1.80
C PHE A 143 11.77 -16.33 -0.93
N ASN A 144 12.48 -17.33 -1.46
CA ASN A 144 12.98 -18.44 -0.65
C ASN A 144 14.41 -18.17 -0.18
N ASN A 145 14.55 -17.71 1.06
CA ASN A 145 15.82 -17.49 1.78
C ASN A 145 16.04 -18.56 2.87
N LEU A 146 15.39 -19.72 2.78
CA LEU A 146 15.63 -20.81 3.73
C LEU A 146 17.09 -21.29 3.60
N PRO A 147 17.78 -21.55 4.72
CA PRO A 147 19.11 -22.16 4.70
C PRO A 147 19.00 -23.48 3.96
N ASN A 148 19.98 -23.75 3.11
CA ASN A 148 19.99 -24.85 2.15
C ASN A 148 19.41 -26.16 2.71
N ASN A 149 18.13 -26.39 2.43
CA ASN A 149 17.45 -27.66 2.62
C ASN A 149 17.32 -28.23 1.21
N ASP A 150 17.65 -29.51 1.02
CA ASP A 150 17.42 -30.22 -0.25
C ASP A 150 15.92 -30.29 -0.67
N ILE A 151 15.06 -29.58 0.06
CA ILE A 151 13.61 -29.50 -0.10
C ILE A 151 13.26 -28.07 -0.53
N PRO A 152 12.73 -27.86 -1.76
CA PRO A 152 12.31 -26.55 -2.22
C PRO A 152 11.11 -26.03 -1.42
N LEU A 153 10.97 -24.71 -1.32
CA LEU A 153 9.74 -24.09 -0.85
C LEU A 153 8.69 -24.25 -1.95
N THR A 154 7.69 -25.10 -1.72
CA THR A 154 6.53 -25.20 -2.61
C THR A 154 5.51 -24.17 -2.18
N LEU A 155 4.87 -23.48 -3.13
CA LEU A 155 3.78 -22.54 -2.86
C LEU A 155 2.65 -22.71 -3.86
N HIS A 156 1.43 -22.39 -3.43
CA HIS A 156 0.24 -22.31 -4.27
C HIS A 156 -0.50 -21.04 -3.90
N CYS A 157 -0.73 -20.16 -4.87
CA CYS A 157 -1.35 -18.87 -4.65
C CYS A 157 -2.59 -18.71 -5.51
N GLN A 158 -3.66 -18.18 -4.95
CA GLN A 158 -4.90 -17.91 -5.68
C GLN A 158 -5.67 -16.72 -5.10
N SER A 159 -6.51 -16.13 -5.94
CA SER A 159 -7.60 -15.20 -5.65
C SER A 159 -8.93 -15.86 -6.04
N ASP A 160 -10.07 -15.23 -5.73
CA ASP A 160 -11.41 -15.73 -6.05
C ASP A 160 -11.59 -15.99 -7.57
N ASP A 161 -11.00 -15.15 -8.41
CA ASP A 161 -11.13 -15.18 -9.87
C ASP A 161 -9.87 -15.63 -10.61
N LYS A 162 -8.78 -15.91 -9.87
CA LYS A 162 -7.47 -16.16 -10.45
C LYS A 162 -6.66 -17.16 -9.65
N ASP A 163 -6.47 -18.34 -10.22
CA ASP A 163 -5.52 -19.33 -9.72
C ASP A 163 -4.14 -19.11 -10.35
N LEU A 164 -3.10 -18.97 -9.53
CA LEU A 164 -1.71 -18.82 -10.00
C LEU A 164 -0.96 -20.17 -10.02
N GLY A 165 -1.57 -21.23 -9.49
CA GLY A 165 -1.02 -22.59 -9.51
C GLY A 165 0.14 -22.83 -8.55
N TYR A 166 0.76 -23.99 -8.71
CA TYR A 166 1.86 -24.48 -7.86
C TYR A 166 3.23 -24.07 -8.40
N HIS A 167 4.11 -23.62 -7.50
CA HIS A 167 5.49 -23.22 -7.81
C HIS A 167 6.46 -23.81 -6.79
N ASN A 168 7.62 -24.26 -7.26
CA ASN A 168 8.71 -24.76 -6.41
C ASN A 168 9.88 -23.79 -6.49
N LEU A 169 10.23 -23.17 -5.36
CA LEU A 169 11.34 -22.22 -5.25
C LEU A 169 12.54 -22.89 -4.58
N THR A 170 13.68 -22.95 -5.27
CA THR A 170 14.97 -23.27 -4.63
C THR A 170 15.53 -22.05 -3.90
N VAL A 171 16.58 -22.23 -3.10
CA VAL A 171 17.19 -21.14 -2.32
C VAL A 171 17.65 -20.00 -3.24
N GLY A 172 17.28 -18.77 -2.90
CA GLY A 172 17.57 -17.56 -3.67
C GLY A 172 16.58 -17.27 -4.79
N GLN A 173 15.62 -18.16 -5.08
CA GLN A 173 14.58 -17.91 -6.08
C GLN A 173 13.41 -17.11 -5.50
N SER A 174 12.66 -16.48 -6.40
CA SER A 174 11.43 -15.77 -6.06
C SER A 174 10.27 -16.11 -6.99
N PHE A 175 9.06 -16.06 -6.46
CA PHE A 175 7.81 -16.07 -7.20
C PHE A 175 7.14 -14.71 -7.09
N ASN A 176 6.88 -14.08 -8.24
CA ASN A 176 6.39 -12.72 -8.31
C ASN A 176 5.15 -12.65 -9.20
N PHE A 177 4.14 -11.91 -8.79
CA PHE A 177 2.99 -11.61 -9.63
C PHE A 177 2.52 -10.18 -9.41
N THR A 178 1.94 -9.59 -10.45
CA THR A 178 1.32 -8.26 -10.38
C THR A 178 -0.15 -8.33 -10.71
N PHE A 179 -0.93 -7.44 -10.12
CA PHE A 179 -2.36 -7.30 -10.37
C PHE A 179 -2.80 -5.86 -10.16
N HIS A 180 -3.99 -5.54 -10.64
CA HIS A 180 -4.67 -4.28 -10.35
C HIS A 180 -5.74 -4.53 -9.29
N GLU A 181 -5.93 -3.58 -8.37
CA GLU A 181 -7.03 -3.67 -7.41
C GLU A 181 -8.36 -3.62 -8.13
N ASP A 182 -9.22 -4.60 -7.85
CA ASP A 182 -10.63 -4.49 -8.19
C ASP A 182 -11.25 -3.47 -7.22
N ILE A 183 -11.84 -2.41 -7.78
CA ILE A 183 -12.46 -1.32 -7.01
C ILE A 183 -13.67 -1.83 -6.17
N ILE A 184 -14.18 -3.02 -6.49
CA ILE A 184 -15.47 -3.52 -6.01
C ILE A 184 -15.35 -4.73 -5.08
N TRP A 185 -14.30 -5.54 -5.24
CA TRP A 185 -14.06 -6.70 -4.39
C TRP A 185 -12.87 -6.42 -3.46
N LYS A 186 -12.89 -7.03 -2.27
CA LYS A 186 -11.64 -7.15 -1.51
C LYS A 186 -10.75 -8.08 -2.33
N THR A 187 -9.84 -7.52 -3.14
CA THR A 187 -8.80 -8.34 -3.77
C THR A 187 -7.98 -8.96 -2.64
N VAL A 188 -8.03 -10.29 -2.55
CA VAL A 188 -7.29 -11.09 -1.58
C VAL A 188 -6.53 -12.12 -2.39
N PHE A 189 -5.22 -12.17 -2.21
CA PHE A 189 -4.43 -13.30 -2.65
C PHE A 189 -4.04 -14.11 -1.43
N TYR A 190 -4.43 -15.38 -1.44
CA TYR A 190 -4.13 -16.33 -0.40
C TYR A 190 -3.10 -17.33 -0.94
N CYS A 191 -2.09 -17.63 -0.15
CA CYS A 191 -1.10 -18.62 -0.49
C CYS A 191 -0.93 -19.67 0.60
N ARG A 192 -0.75 -20.91 0.15
CA ARG A 192 -0.25 -22.02 0.96
C ARG A 192 1.21 -22.28 0.64
N PHE A 193 1.98 -22.63 1.65
CA PHE A 193 3.42 -22.85 1.56
C PHE A 193 3.79 -24.16 2.23
N TRP A 194 4.64 -24.96 1.59
CA TRP A 194 5.13 -26.24 2.09
C TRP A 194 6.65 -26.30 2.03
N TRP A 195 7.27 -26.69 3.14
CA TRP A 195 8.66 -27.09 3.23
C TRP A 195 8.73 -28.23 4.24
N HIS A 196 8.65 -29.46 3.74
CA HIS A 196 8.36 -30.66 4.52
C HIS A 196 9.22 -30.76 5.81
N PRO A 197 8.61 -31.07 6.98
CA PRO A 197 7.20 -31.45 7.20
C PRO A 197 6.28 -30.26 7.53
N LYS A 198 6.72 -29.02 7.32
CA LYS A 198 5.99 -27.82 7.75
C LYS A 198 5.12 -27.28 6.61
N GLU A 199 3.97 -26.76 7.01
CA GLU A 199 3.03 -26.04 6.16
C GLU A 199 2.56 -24.77 6.87
N ILE A 200 2.37 -23.69 6.13
CA ILE A 200 1.68 -22.49 6.59
C ILE A 200 0.83 -21.93 5.47
N GLU A 201 -0.25 -21.27 5.83
CA GLU A 201 -1.16 -20.63 4.90
C GLU A 201 -1.61 -19.27 5.44
N PHE A 202 -1.68 -18.28 4.58
CA PHE A 202 -2.15 -16.93 4.91
C PHE A 202 -2.41 -16.09 3.65
N ASP A 203 -3.16 -15.00 3.82
CA ASP A 203 -3.36 -13.96 2.81
C ASP A 203 -2.04 -13.20 2.57
N VAL A 204 -1.41 -13.40 1.42
CA VAL A 204 -0.22 -12.64 1.01
C VAL A 204 -0.55 -11.22 0.57
N PHE A 205 -1.81 -10.97 0.22
CA PHE A 205 -2.37 -9.65 -0.07
C PHE A 205 -3.81 -9.57 0.41
N ASN A 206 -4.19 -8.44 1.01
CA ASN A 206 -5.58 -8.14 1.37
C ASN A 206 -5.79 -6.62 1.35
N ASN A 207 -6.66 -6.11 0.46
CA ASN A 207 -6.88 -4.66 0.29
C ASN A 207 -7.36 -3.98 1.60
N GLY A 208 -8.21 -4.64 2.39
CA GLY A 208 -8.70 -4.11 3.67
C GLY A 208 -7.62 -4.03 4.77
N GLN A 209 -6.49 -4.70 4.57
CA GLN A 209 -5.37 -4.80 5.49
C GLN A 209 -4.07 -4.87 4.69
N ARG A 210 -3.66 -3.75 4.04
CA ARG A 210 -2.41 -3.60 3.27
C ARG A 210 -1.34 -4.63 3.63
N CYS A 211 -0.91 -5.45 2.65
CA CYS A 211 0.19 -6.43 2.75
C CYS A 211 0.38 -6.98 4.17
N ILE A 212 -0.69 -7.48 4.79
CA ILE A 212 -0.82 -7.78 6.23
C ILE A 212 0.32 -7.16 7.08
N LYS A 213 0.26 -5.83 7.18
CA LYS A 213 1.03 -4.91 8.03
C LYS A 213 2.46 -4.50 7.69
N HIS A 214 3.29 -5.20 6.92
CA HIS A 214 4.71 -4.78 6.81
C HIS A 214 5.40 -5.04 5.46
N GLY A 215 4.76 -4.67 4.35
CA GLY A 215 5.51 -4.17 3.19
C GLY A 215 6.26 -2.87 3.55
N PRO A 216 7.23 -2.41 2.73
CA PRO A 216 7.91 -1.13 2.97
C PRO A 216 6.87 -0.03 3.23
N ILE A 217 7.10 0.82 4.24
CA ILE A 217 6.12 1.83 4.74
C ILE A 217 5.61 2.78 3.63
N TYR A 218 6.29 2.81 2.48
CA TYR A 218 5.98 3.63 1.30
C TYR A 218 5.74 2.83 0.01
N SER A 219 5.77 1.49 0.06
CA SER A 219 5.56 0.67 -1.13
C SER A 219 4.14 0.11 -1.16
N HIS A 220 3.56 0.11 -2.36
CA HIS A 220 2.34 -0.66 -2.66
C HIS A 220 2.64 -2.14 -2.84
N ASP A 221 3.91 -2.56 -2.76
CA ASP A 221 4.35 -3.94 -2.98
C ASP A 221 4.34 -4.75 -1.67
N CYS A 222 3.88 -5.99 -1.75
CA CYS A 222 3.98 -6.99 -0.69
C CYS A 222 5.17 -7.90 -0.94
N ILE A 223 6.21 -7.77 -0.13
CA ILE A 223 7.41 -8.59 -0.22
C ILE A 223 7.46 -9.55 0.96
N TRP A 224 7.53 -10.84 0.67
CA TRP A 224 7.56 -11.93 1.63
C TRP A 224 8.87 -12.70 1.51
N GLU A 225 9.50 -13.02 2.63
CA GLU A 225 10.71 -13.83 2.66
C GLU A 225 10.50 -15.06 3.56
N ALA A 226 10.68 -16.24 2.99
CA ALA A 226 10.79 -17.47 3.76
C ALA A 226 12.25 -17.63 4.21
N GLY A 227 12.53 -17.51 5.50
CA GLY A 227 13.89 -17.60 6.03
C GLY A 227 13.92 -18.11 7.47
N ILE A 228 15.13 -18.32 8.01
CA ILE A 228 15.29 -18.54 9.45
C ILE A 228 14.90 -17.25 10.16
N ARG A 229 13.98 -17.35 11.14
CA ARG A 229 13.71 -16.22 12.03
C ARG A 229 14.96 -15.96 12.88
N PRO A 230 15.40 -14.70 13.01
CA PRO A 230 16.49 -14.39 13.92
C PRO A 230 16.12 -14.86 15.33
N LYS A 231 17.06 -15.56 15.96
CA LYS A 231 16.97 -15.92 17.37
C LYS A 231 17.44 -14.71 18.16
N PHE A 232 16.58 -14.17 19.00
CA PHE A 232 16.92 -13.05 19.87
C PHE A 232 17.46 -13.56 21.20
N LEU A 233 18.47 -12.87 21.71
CA LEU A 233 18.98 -13.03 23.07
C LEU A 233 18.59 -11.80 23.87
N VAL A 234 17.97 -12.00 25.03
CA VAL A 234 17.85 -10.95 26.05
C VAL A 234 18.74 -11.36 27.21
N SER A 235 19.67 -10.48 27.56
CA SER A 235 20.58 -10.64 28.68
C SER A 235 20.35 -9.50 29.66
N ILE A 236 20.11 -9.83 30.92
CA ILE A 236 19.96 -8.88 32.02
C ILE A 236 21.12 -9.11 32.96
N PHE A 237 22.05 -8.16 33.01
CA PHE A 237 23.27 -8.23 33.80
C PHE A 237 23.20 -7.28 34.99
N SER A 238 23.65 -7.73 36.16
CA SER A 238 23.71 -6.91 37.37
C SER A 238 25.12 -6.32 37.56
N SER A 239 25.26 -5.02 37.31
CA SER A 239 26.44 -4.21 37.66
C SER A 239 26.26 -3.45 38.98
N LEU A 240 25.30 -3.88 39.80
CA LEU A 240 24.98 -3.25 41.07
C LEU A 240 26.07 -3.51 42.13
N PRO A 241 26.17 -2.68 43.19
CA PRO A 241 27.14 -2.89 44.26
C PRO A 241 26.92 -4.20 44.99
N ASN A 242 28.01 -4.82 45.43
CA ASN A 242 27.95 -6.05 46.22
C ASN A 242 27.54 -5.75 47.68
N ASN A 243 26.23 -5.66 47.91
CA ASN A 243 25.62 -5.39 49.21
C ASN A 243 24.77 -6.57 49.73
N ASN A 244 24.96 -7.78 49.18
CA ASN A 244 24.13 -8.97 49.45
C ASN A 244 22.63 -8.80 49.12
N VAL A 245 22.22 -7.76 48.39
CA VAL A 245 20.85 -7.61 47.88
C VAL A 245 20.86 -7.93 46.39
N PRO A 246 20.31 -9.09 45.96
CA PRO A 246 20.25 -9.43 44.54
C PRO A 246 19.24 -8.54 43.81
N LEU A 247 19.45 -8.36 42.51
CA LEU A 247 18.43 -7.84 41.63
C LEU A 247 17.42 -8.96 41.37
N THR A 248 16.19 -8.80 41.87
CA THR A 248 15.11 -9.73 41.52
C THR A 248 14.49 -9.26 40.21
N VAL A 249 14.29 -10.17 39.27
CA VAL A 249 13.62 -9.89 37.99
C VAL A 249 12.51 -10.88 37.74
N HIS A 250 11.40 -10.41 37.16
CA HIS A 250 10.34 -11.24 36.62
C HIS A 250 10.07 -10.81 35.19
N CYS A 251 10.15 -11.73 34.24
CA CYS A 251 9.97 -11.43 32.82
C CYS A 251 8.85 -12.29 32.24
N GLN A 252 8.00 -11.70 31.41
CA GLN A 252 6.95 -12.43 30.71
C GLN A 252 6.62 -11.81 29.35
N SER A 253 6.05 -12.61 28.48
CA SER A 253 5.38 -12.20 27.24
C SER A 253 3.86 -12.42 27.40
N ARG A 254 3.11 -12.32 26.29
CA ARG A 254 1.70 -12.72 26.26
C ARG A 254 1.53 -14.23 26.46
N ASP A 255 2.45 -15.02 25.90
CA ASP A 255 2.31 -16.46 25.74
C ASP A 255 3.25 -17.25 26.66
N ASP A 256 4.30 -16.61 27.19
CA ASP A 256 5.35 -17.22 27.99
C ASP A 256 5.58 -16.44 29.30
N ASP A 257 5.42 -17.10 30.43
CA ASP A 257 5.88 -16.57 31.73
C ASP A 257 7.24 -17.21 32.07
N LEU A 258 8.27 -16.38 32.21
CA LEU A 258 9.63 -16.85 32.50
C LEU A 258 9.92 -16.91 34.01
N GLY A 259 9.00 -16.43 34.84
CA GLY A 259 9.09 -16.49 36.30
C GLY A 259 10.14 -15.54 36.90
N PHE A 260 10.38 -15.74 38.20
CA PHE A 260 11.27 -14.90 39.02
C PHE A 260 12.70 -15.43 39.03
N HIS A 261 13.68 -14.52 38.90
CA HIS A 261 15.11 -14.82 38.96
C HIS A 261 15.83 -13.83 39.87
N ASN A 262 16.75 -14.31 40.70
CA ASN A 262 17.62 -13.48 41.54
C ASN A 262 19.01 -13.39 40.91
N ILE A 263 19.44 -12.19 40.53
CA ILE A 263 20.72 -11.93 39.85
C ILE A 263 21.65 -11.25 40.86
N THR A 264 22.68 -11.97 41.30
CA THR A 264 23.73 -11.38 42.14
C THR A 264 24.70 -10.54 41.31
N VAL A 265 25.53 -9.75 41.98
CA VAL A 265 26.54 -8.90 41.31
C VAL A 265 27.44 -9.72 40.39
N GLY A 266 27.63 -9.22 39.16
CA GLY A 266 28.46 -9.86 38.14
C GLY A 266 27.81 -11.06 37.44
N GLN A 267 26.56 -11.40 37.78
CA GLN A 267 25.79 -12.44 37.09
C GLN A 267 24.83 -11.84 36.06
N SER A 268 24.36 -12.70 35.17
CA SER A 268 23.30 -12.38 34.21
C SER A 268 22.20 -13.42 34.23
N TYR A 269 20.97 -12.96 33.99
CA TYR A 269 19.86 -13.80 33.57
C TYR A 269 19.67 -13.64 32.06
N ASN A 270 19.63 -14.77 31.35
CA ASN A 270 19.59 -14.80 29.89
C ASN A 270 18.43 -15.68 29.43
N PHE A 271 17.67 -15.20 28.45
CA PHE A 271 16.69 -16.02 27.75
C PHE A 271 16.75 -15.74 26.26
N THR A 272 16.34 -16.73 25.47
CA THR A 272 16.31 -16.62 24.02
C THR A 272 14.94 -17.01 23.48
N PHE A 273 14.51 -16.34 22.42
CA PHE A 273 13.26 -16.65 21.77
C PHE A 273 13.39 -16.45 20.26
N TYR A 274 12.47 -17.06 19.53
CA TYR A 274 12.24 -16.72 18.13
C TYR A 274 11.11 -15.72 18.09
N GLU A 275 11.31 -14.61 17.39
CA GLU A 275 10.23 -13.65 17.22
C GLU A 275 9.03 -14.32 16.54
N ASN A 276 7.83 -13.95 16.96
CA ASN A 276 6.64 -14.50 16.33
C ASN A 276 6.58 -14.07 14.85
N PHE A 277 5.82 -14.80 14.04
CA PHE A 277 5.75 -14.59 12.58
C PHE A 277 5.40 -13.14 12.21
N PHE A 278 4.66 -12.49 13.11
CA PHE A 278 4.12 -11.16 12.91
C PHE A 278 4.99 -10.04 13.52
N TRP A 279 6.18 -10.36 14.05
CA TRP A 279 7.12 -9.40 14.65
C TRP A 279 6.48 -8.53 15.75
N ARG A 280 5.57 -9.14 16.53
CA ARG A 280 4.81 -8.53 17.63
C ARG A 280 5.19 -9.09 18.99
N THR A 281 6.31 -9.80 19.08
CA THR A 281 6.76 -10.31 20.36
C THR A 281 7.10 -9.12 21.25
N VAL A 282 6.53 -9.12 22.45
CA VAL A 282 6.87 -8.17 23.50
C VAL A 282 7.26 -8.98 24.72
N PHE A 283 8.42 -8.70 25.28
CA PHE A 283 8.81 -9.13 26.61
C PHE A 283 8.90 -7.92 27.51
N PHE A 284 8.21 -8.02 28.64
CA PHE A 284 8.18 -7.01 29.67
C PHE A 284 8.71 -7.61 30.96
N CYS A 285 9.54 -6.85 31.67
CA CYS A 285 10.12 -7.29 32.92
C CYS A 285 9.86 -6.28 34.05
N HIS A 286 9.67 -6.81 35.26
CA HIS A 286 9.71 -6.08 36.51
C HIS A 286 11.04 -6.34 37.20
N PHE A 287 11.61 -5.29 37.79
CA PHE A 287 12.89 -5.32 38.47
C PHE A 287 12.74 -4.78 39.89
N TRP A 288 13.26 -5.50 40.88
CA TRP A 288 13.30 -5.09 42.28
C TRP A 288 14.73 -5.11 42.81
N TRP A 289 15.15 -3.96 43.33
CA TRP A 289 16.40 -3.80 44.05
C TRP A 289 16.21 -2.77 45.17
N HIS A 290 15.72 -3.25 46.32
CA HIS A 290 15.18 -2.40 47.39
C HIS A 290 16.12 -1.24 47.78
N PRO A 291 15.62 0.00 47.86
CA PRO A 291 14.20 0.41 47.78
C PRO A 291 13.69 0.70 46.35
N LYS A 292 14.46 0.38 45.32
CA LYS A 292 14.15 0.71 43.93
C LYS A 292 13.32 -0.38 43.26
N GLU A 293 12.36 0.03 42.44
CA GLU A 293 11.49 -0.85 41.66
C GLU A 293 11.10 -0.16 40.36
N ILE A 294 11.24 -0.88 39.23
CA ILE A 294 10.84 -0.37 37.92
C ILE A 294 10.40 -1.52 37.01
N SER A 295 9.57 -1.19 36.03
CA SER A 295 9.08 -2.14 35.04
C SER A 295 9.04 -1.54 33.65
N PHE A 296 9.52 -2.27 32.64
CA PHE A 296 9.52 -1.82 31.25
C PHE A 296 9.66 -2.97 30.25
N ASP A 297 9.37 -2.68 28.97
CA ASP A 297 9.57 -3.60 27.86
C ASP A 297 11.07 -3.79 27.62
N VAL A 298 11.59 -4.98 27.90
CA VAL A 298 12.98 -5.34 27.56
C VAL A 298 13.15 -5.70 26.08
N PHE A 299 12.02 -6.01 25.41
CA PHE A 299 11.96 -6.23 23.97
C PHE A 299 10.57 -5.87 23.44
N ASN A 300 10.51 -5.02 22.41
CA ASN A 300 9.29 -4.75 21.62
C ASN A 300 9.56 -4.41 20.14
N LYS A 301 10.81 -4.51 19.67
CA LYS A 301 11.19 -4.24 18.27
C LYS A 301 12.48 -4.96 17.88
N GLY A 302 12.40 -6.00 17.03
CA GLY A 302 13.56 -6.81 16.63
C GLY A 302 14.80 -6.05 16.11
N GLN A 303 14.65 -4.95 15.36
CA GLN A 303 15.81 -4.21 14.82
C GLN A 303 16.59 -3.39 15.86
N LYS A 304 15.98 -3.12 17.02
CA LYS A 304 16.46 -2.12 17.99
C LYS A 304 16.32 -2.57 19.45
N CYS A 305 15.90 -3.81 19.68
CA CYS A 305 15.34 -4.33 20.93
C CYS A 305 14.06 -3.60 21.38
N ILE A 306 14.10 -2.27 21.50
CA ILE A 306 12.96 -1.40 21.81
C ILE A 306 12.77 -0.31 20.73
N LYS A 307 11.56 0.26 20.60
CA LYS A 307 11.23 1.27 19.55
C LYS A 307 12.23 2.43 19.43
N LYS A 308 12.80 2.89 20.54
CA LYS A 308 13.76 4.01 20.59
C LYS A 308 15.23 3.57 20.74
N GLY A 309 15.50 2.27 20.76
CA GLY A 309 16.81 1.72 21.05
C GLY A 309 17.83 1.91 19.92
N PRO A 310 19.10 1.55 20.17
CA PRO A 310 20.17 1.62 19.20
C PRO A 310 19.88 0.71 17.99
N VAL A 311 20.30 1.13 16.80
CA VAL A 311 20.09 0.35 15.57
C VAL A 311 21.11 -0.78 15.52
N TYR A 312 20.65 -2.01 15.26
CA TYR A 312 21.43 -3.23 15.02
C TYR A 312 21.93 -4.01 16.24
N SER A 313 21.05 -4.77 16.90
CA SER A 313 21.47 -6.02 17.52
C SER A 313 20.32 -7.05 17.57
N HIS A 314 20.67 -8.33 17.41
CA HIS A 314 19.80 -9.45 17.80
C HIS A 314 19.95 -9.79 19.30
N ASP A 315 20.96 -9.19 19.94
CA ASP A 315 21.27 -9.37 21.36
C ASP A 315 20.89 -8.09 22.12
N CYS A 316 19.89 -8.18 22.97
CA CYS A 316 19.40 -7.11 23.82
C CYS A 316 20.04 -7.23 25.19
N ILE A 317 21.15 -6.52 25.39
CA ILE A 317 21.94 -6.58 26.62
C ILE A 317 21.53 -5.40 27.50
N TRP A 318 20.76 -5.70 28.53
CA TRP A 318 20.36 -4.80 29.59
C TRP A 318 21.33 -4.90 30.75
N ILE A 319 21.88 -3.77 31.19
CA ILE A 319 22.76 -3.68 32.36
C ILE A 319 22.04 -2.85 33.42
N ALA A 320 21.83 -3.43 34.59
CA ALA A 320 21.33 -2.73 35.76
C ALA A 320 22.50 -2.08 36.51
N GLU A 321 22.44 -0.76 36.65
CA GLU A 321 23.45 0.10 37.24
C GLU A 321 22.88 0.87 38.43
N LEU A 322 23.71 1.62 39.14
CA LEU A 322 23.28 2.38 40.32
C LEU A 322 22.19 3.42 40.00
N ASP A 323 22.25 4.04 38.83
CA ASP A 323 21.40 5.16 38.42
C ASP A 323 20.32 4.77 37.41
N GLY A 324 20.32 3.52 36.92
CA GLY A 324 19.25 3.03 36.06
C GLY A 324 19.65 1.80 35.24
N PHE A 325 19.18 1.77 33.99
CA PHE A 325 19.41 0.68 33.06
C PHE A 325 19.96 1.20 31.73
N THR A 326 21.02 0.54 31.26
CA THR A 326 21.56 0.74 29.91
C THR A 326 21.21 -0.45 29.02
N LEU A 327 20.83 -0.16 27.78
CA LEU A 327 20.62 -1.13 26.70
C LEU A 327 21.76 -0.98 25.71
N ASN A 328 22.56 -2.04 25.55
CA ASN A 328 23.70 -2.07 24.62
C ASN A 328 24.62 -0.83 24.76
N GLY A 329 24.83 -0.36 25.99
CA GLY A 329 25.68 0.79 26.30
C GLY A 329 25.01 2.18 26.19
N VAL A 330 23.72 2.24 25.86
CA VAL A 330 22.94 3.49 25.85
C VAL A 330 21.98 3.50 27.04
N LYS A 331 21.95 4.60 27.81
CA LYS A 331 21.05 4.72 28.97
C LYS A 331 19.60 4.93 28.50
N GLU A 332 18.70 4.06 28.94
CA GLU A 332 17.29 4.07 28.50
C GLU A 332 16.32 4.38 29.64
N HIS A 333 16.63 3.92 30.86
CA HIS A 333 15.77 4.11 32.02
C HIS A 333 16.59 4.57 33.22
N ASP A 334 16.04 5.48 34.00
CA ASP A 334 16.43 5.72 35.39
C ASP A 334 15.58 4.81 36.29
N TRP A 335 16.04 4.55 37.52
CA TRP A 335 15.29 3.75 38.51
C TRP A 335 13.95 4.34 38.94
#